data_AF-A0AAU0EYZ4-F1
#
_entry.id   AF-A0AAU0EYZ4-F1
#
_cell.length_a   1.000
_cell.length_b   1.000
_cell.length_c   1.000
_cell.angle_alpha   90.00
_cell.angle_beta   90.00
_cell.angle_gamma   90.00
#
_symmetry.space_group_name_H-M   'P 1'
#
loop_
_entity.id
_entity.type
_entity.pdbx_description
1 polymer ?
#
loop_
_entity_poly.entity_id
_entity_poly.type
_entity_poly.pdbx_seq_one_letter_code
_entity_poly.pdbx_strand_id
1 'polypeptide(L)'
;MTLSLKDRINTIFENENFEDDKEVIMKIKTLLAELEDETSDSPKSKSLAQIFQDGFDLLVKPPKLISTSVKAFDDKFGGLALGEFVVLGARPSMGKTSLVTQLASQISKEVPTLFFSFNLSEKQLFYRFLALEKKIDAMGFYSRSFLEEHWVDLVSLKDELEVKKLFFNISGVTTLSDFRKECEKYIKENKVKVIIVDCLQDLSSSKRWNNREIEMGLICRELKKISREYGVCVIATSPLSRATEFRPGKRPQLSDLRESGSIEQEADKVILIYRPEYYDIEYWDNEDMSLTENEAELILAKNKMGMLGSVRVRFNKNLGIFENSENNYKIIGDFSFLESRLGEIGFENEDNIPF
;
A
#
# COMPACT_ATOMS: atom_id res chain seq x y z
N MET A 1 -23.73 31.41 18.39
CA MET A 1 -23.17 30.35 19.27
C MET A 1 -24.19 29.24 19.32
N THR A 2 -23.83 28.04 18.88
CA THR A 2 -24.69 26.85 18.98
C THR A 2 -24.89 26.52 20.46
N LEU A 3 -26.15 26.44 20.92
CA LEU A 3 -26.50 25.99 22.28
C LEU A 3 -25.90 24.61 22.53
N SER A 4 -25.33 24.39 23.71
CA SER A 4 -24.76 23.09 24.05
C SER A 4 -25.87 22.04 24.15
N LEU A 5 -25.54 20.75 23.94
CA LEU A 5 -26.50 19.64 24.12
C LEU A 5 -27.21 19.72 25.49
N LYS A 6 -26.47 20.11 26.53
CA LYS A 6 -27.01 20.29 27.88
C LYS A 6 -28.08 21.39 27.92
N ASP A 7 -27.84 22.51 27.25
CA ASP A 7 -28.80 23.62 27.21
C ASP A 7 -30.04 23.25 26.38
N ARG A 8 -29.86 22.52 25.26
CA ARG A 8 -30.97 22.03 24.44
C ARG A 8 -31.86 21.04 25.21
N ILE A 9 -31.26 20.12 25.97
CA ILE A 9 -32.01 19.19 26.84
C ILE A 9 -32.77 19.97 27.91
N ASN A 10 -32.12 20.90 28.61
CA ASN A 10 -32.78 21.70 29.65
C ASN A 10 -33.96 22.52 29.08
N THR A 11 -33.82 23.04 27.86
CA THR A 11 -34.88 23.79 27.17
C THR A 11 -36.12 22.93 26.91
N ILE A 12 -35.95 21.63 26.63
CA ILE A 12 -37.08 20.68 26.46
C ILE A 12 -37.82 20.50 27.80
N PHE A 13 -37.08 20.37 28.90
CA PHE A 13 -37.67 20.22 30.24
C PHE A 13 -38.29 21.50 30.80
N GLU A 14 -37.85 22.69 30.35
CA GLU A 14 -38.38 23.96 30.82
C GLU A 14 -39.67 24.41 30.09
N ASN A 15 -39.85 24.00 28.83
CA ASN A 15 -40.95 24.50 28.00
C ASN A 15 -42.14 23.55 27.87
N GLU A 16 -42.03 22.33 28.38
CA GLU A 16 -43.06 21.30 28.19
C GLU A 16 -43.32 20.52 29.46
N ASN A 17 -44.61 20.29 29.75
CA ASN A 17 -45.03 19.36 30.78
C ASN A 17 -45.19 17.97 30.14
N PHE A 18 -44.40 17.01 30.62
CA PHE A 18 -44.47 15.63 30.18
C PHE A 18 -45.46 14.85 31.04
N GLU A 19 -46.39 14.14 30.40
CA GLU A 19 -47.39 13.33 31.11
C GLU A 19 -46.88 11.91 31.43
N ASP A 20 -45.93 11.39 30.66
CA ASP A 20 -45.26 10.10 30.94
C ASP A 20 -43.79 10.04 30.48
N ASP A 21 -43.06 9.02 30.96
CA ASP A 21 -41.64 8.81 30.64
C ASP A 21 -41.39 8.48 29.14
N LYS A 22 -42.40 7.98 28.41
CA LYS A 22 -42.24 7.64 26.98
C LYS A 22 -42.16 8.87 26.12
N GLU A 23 -42.89 9.94 26.46
CA GLU A 23 -42.79 11.23 25.76
C GLU A 23 -41.40 11.84 25.90
N VAL A 24 -40.83 11.80 27.11
CA VAL A 24 -39.46 12.26 27.39
C VAL A 24 -38.46 11.47 26.54
N ILE A 25 -38.58 10.14 26.52
CA ILE A 25 -37.69 9.27 25.74
C ILE A 25 -37.81 9.54 24.23
N MET A 26 -39.02 9.77 23.70
CA MET A 26 -39.20 10.10 22.28
C MET A 26 -38.56 11.44 21.91
N LYS A 27 -38.69 12.47 22.75
CA LYS A 27 -38.08 13.78 22.48
C LYS A 27 -36.57 13.76 22.58
N ILE A 28 -36.01 13.06 23.57
CA ILE A 28 -34.56 12.87 23.64
C ILE A 28 -34.05 12.09 22.43
N LYS A 29 -34.76 11.04 21.98
CA LYS A 29 -34.41 10.31 20.75
C LYS A 29 -34.47 11.19 19.50
N THR A 30 -35.45 12.09 19.42
CA THR A 30 -35.59 13.03 18.30
C THR A 30 -34.47 14.06 18.30
N LEU A 31 -34.17 14.66 19.46
CA LEU A 31 -33.03 15.58 19.61
C LEU A 31 -31.70 14.91 19.28
N LEU A 32 -31.51 13.66 19.72
CA LEU A 32 -30.32 12.88 19.38
C LEU A 32 -30.25 12.61 17.88
N ALA A 33 -31.35 12.26 17.22
CA ALA A 33 -31.40 12.07 15.77
C ALA A 33 -31.10 13.37 15.01
N GLU A 34 -31.62 14.51 15.47
CA GLU A 34 -31.33 15.84 14.89
C GLU A 34 -29.85 16.22 15.04
N LEU A 35 -29.25 15.91 16.19
CA LEU A 35 -27.83 16.15 16.42
C LEU A 35 -26.94 15.18 15.66
N GLU A 36 -27.37 13.93 15.51
CA GLU A 36 -26.75 12.95 14.61
C GLU A 36 -26.82 13.44 13.16
N ASP A 37 -27.91 14.09 12.73
CA ASP A 37 -28.01 14.72 11.41
C ASP A 37 -27.13 15.99 11.29
N GLU A 38 -27.06 16.84 12.33
CA GLU A 38 -26.18 18.02 12.37
C GLU A 38 -24.68 17.64 12.35
N THR A 39 -24.33 16.49 12.96
CA THR A 39 -22.97 15.93 12.98
C THR A 39 -22.73 14.91 11.87
N SER A 40 -23.77 14.50 11.15
CA SER A 40 -23.62 13.64 9.98
C SER A 40 -22.92 14.43 8.88
N ASP A 41 -21.73 13.98 8.52
CA ASP A 41 -21.23 14.13 7.16
C ASP A 41 -22.14 13.29 6.24
N SER A 42 -23.42 13.66 6.14
CA SER A 42 -24.21 13.30 4.96
C SER A 42 -23.40 13.77 3.74
N PRO A 43 -23.31 12.98 2.65
CA PRO A 43 -22.56 13.40 1.47
C PRO A 43 -23.23 14.64 0.87
N LYS A 44 -22.80 15.82 1.31
CA LYS A 44 -23.25 17.09 0.77
C LYS A 44 -22.62 17.21 -0.60
N SER A 45 -23.45 17.10 -1.63
CA SER A 45 -23.03 17.37 -3.00
C SER A 45 -22.45 18.78 -3.03
N LYS A 46 -21.16 18.90 -3.39
CA LYS A 46 -20.48 20.19 -3.54
C LYS A 46 -20.57 20.64 -5.00
N SER A 47 -20.81 21.92 -5.21
CA SER A 47 -20.66 22.52 -6.54
C SER A 47 -19.18 22.51 -6.97
N LEU A 48 -18.93 22.54 -8.29
CA LEU A 48 -17.57 22.62 -8.81
C LEU A 48 -16.81 23.84 -8.22
N ALA A 49 -17.48 24.97 -8.07
CA ALA A 49 -16.90 26.17 -7.47
C ALA A 49 -16.43 25.93 -6.01
N GLN A 50 -17.23 25.22 -5.20
CA GLN A 50 -16.84 24.84 -3.84
C GLN A 50 -15.66 23.87 -3.82
N ILE A 51 -15.63 22.90 -4.75
CA ILE A 51 -14.49 21.98 -4.89
C ILE A 51 -13.21 22.75 -5.23
N PHE A 52 -13.28 23.73 -6.14
CA PHE A 52 -12.14 24.57 -6.49
C PHE A 52 -11.72 25.47 -5.32
N GLN A 53 -12.67 26.06 -4.59
CA GLN A 53 -12.39 26.84 -3.38
C GLN A 53 -11.64 26.03 -2.33
N ASP A 54 -12.14 24.83 -2.00
CA ASP A 54 -11.47 23.89 -1.09
C ASP A 54 -10.09 23.45 -1.64
N GLY A 55 -9.97 23.36 -2.97
CA GLY A 55 -8.74 22.95 -3.66
C GLY A 55 -7.65 24.02 -3.68
N PHE A 56 -7.98 25.32 -3.60
CA PHE A 56 -6.97 26.39 -3.62
C PHE A 56 -6.00 26.30 -2.43
N ASP A 57 -6.48 25.88 -1.26
CA ASP A 57 -5.63 25.66 -0.09
C ASP A 57 -4.57 24.57 -0.33
N LEU A 58 -4.88 23.57 -1.16
CA LEU A 58 -3.96 22.50 -1.55
C LEU A 58 -2.86 22.98 -2.50
N LEU A 59 -3.10 24.04 -3.28
CA LEU A 59 -2.07 24.63 -4.15
C LEU A 59 -1.02 25.38 -3.34
N VAL A 60 -1.45 26.05 -2.27
CA VAL A 60 -0.55 26.79 -1.36
C VAL A 60 0.23 25.83 -0.48
N LYS A 61 -0.42 24.76 0.00
CA LYS A 61 0.20 23.75 0.84
C LYS A 61 -0.10 22.35 0.30
N PRO A 62 0.71 21.84 -0.64
CA PRO A 62 0.49 20.53 -1.21
C PRO A 62 0.52 19.46 -0.12
N PRO A 63 -0.32 18.41 -0.24
CA PRO A 63 -0.32 17.33 0.72
C PRO A 63 1.06 16.66 0.74
N LYS A 64 1.62 16.48 1.94
CA LYS A 64 2.89 15.76 2.11
C LYS A 64 2.66 14.30 1.74
N LEU A 65 3.27 13.84 0.65
CA LEU A 65 3.29 12.44 0.27
C LEU A 65 4.25 11.65 1.17
N ILE A 66 3.91 10.40 1.43
CA ILE A 66 4.75 9.43 2.13
C ILE A 66 5.81 8.93 1.14
N SER A 67 7.08 9.17 1.42
CA SER A 67 8.18 8.67 0.59
C SER A 67 8.23 7.15 0.61
N THR A 68 8.48 6.53 -0.56
CA THR A 68 8.75 5.09 -0.66
C THR A 68 10.21 4.76 -0.31
N SER A 69 11.05 5.75 0.01
CA SER A 69 12.52 5.64 0.17
C SER A 69 13.27 5.13 -1.06
N VAL A 70 12.54 4.83 -2.15
CA VAL A 70 13.09 4.55 -3.46
C VAL A 70 13.06 5.86 -4.24
N LYS A 71 14.18 6.58 -4.21
CA LYS A 71 14.29 7.95 -4.74
C LYS A 71 13.82 8.03 -6.20
N ALA A 72 14.28 7.11 -7.05
CA ALA A 72 13.86 7.09 -8.46
C ALA A 72 12.35 6.89 -8.63
N PHE A 73 11.71 6.10 -7.75
CA PHE A 73 10.27 5.89 -7.75
C PHE A 73 9.54 7.17 -7.33
N ASP A 74 9.96 7.77 -6.21
CA ASP A 74 9.37 9.00 -5.68
C ASP A 74 9.54 10.18 -6.66
N ASP A 75 10.69 10.30 -7.31
CA ASP A 75 10.97 11.34 -8.30
C ASP A 75 10.10 11.17 -9.56
N LYS A 76 9.88 9.93 -10.02
CA LYS A 76 9.14 9.64 -11.27
C LYS A 76 7.62 9.60 -11.08
N PHE A 77 7.15 9.06 -9.96
CA PHE A 77 5.73 8.77 -9.73
C PHE A 77 5.12 9.51 -8.54
N GLY A 78 5.94 10.25 -7.80
CA GLY A 78 5.58 10.75 -6.48
C GLY A 78 5.61 9.63 -5.43
N GLY A 79 5.42 10.03 -4.17
CA GLY A 79 5.24 9.09 -3.07
C GLY A 79 3.82 8.51 -3.00
N LEU A 80 3.46 8.05 -1.81
CA LEU A 80 2.15 7.49 -1.50
C LEU A 80 1.30 8.53 -0.78
N ALA A 81 0.03 8.64 -1.13
CA ALA A 81 -0.89 9.58 -0.49
C ALA A 81 -1.75 8.89 0.58
N LEU A 82 -2.18 9.68 1.57
CA LEU A 82 -3.22 9.24 2.49
C LEU A 82 -4.54 9.02 1.73
N GLY A 83 -5.32 8.00 2.11
CA GLY A 83 -6.54 7.63 1.38
C GLY A 83 -6.32 6.72 0.18
N GLU A 84 -5.06 6.38 -0.13
CA GLU A 84 -4.71 5.41 -1.18
C GLU A 84 -4.69 3.98 -0.65
N PHE A 85 -5.14 3.07 -1.51
CA PHE A 85 -4.94 1.64 -1.41
C PHE A 85 -3.92 1.23 -2.48
N VAL A 86 -2.74 0.81 -2.04
CA VAL A 86 -1.58 0.46 -2.86
C VAL A 86 -1.38 -1.05 -2.80
N VAL A 87 -1.20 -1.70 -3.94
CA VAL A 87 -0.90 -3.13 -3.98
C VAL A 87 0.49 -3.39 -4.54
N LEU A 88 1.28 -4.18 -3.80
CA LEU A 88 2.58 -4.70 -4.21
C LEU A 88 2.45 -6.14 -4.71
N GLY A 89 2.63 -6.33 -6.01
CA GLY A 89 2.55 -7.63 -6.68
C GLY A 89 3.93 -8.20 -6.99
N ALA A 90 4.15 -9.49 -6.71
CA ALA A 90 5.33 -10.18 -7.25
C ALA A 90 5.14 -11.70 -7.29
N ARG A 91 5.95 -12.39 -8.10
CA ARG A 91 6.12 -13.84 -7.96
C ARG A 91 6.82 -14.16 -6.62
N PRO A 92 6.66 -15.39 -6.08
CA PRO A 92 7.42 -15.84 -4.93
C PRO A 92 8.93 -15.61 -5.13
N SER A 93 9.66 -15.34 -4.05
CA SER A 93 11.11 -15.10 -4.06
C SER A 93 11.61 -13.86 -4.82
N MET A 94 10.72 -13.04 -5.39
CA MET A 94 11.10 -11.77 -6.05
C MET A 94 11.39 -10.62 -5.08
N GLY A 95 11.23 -10.82 -3.77
CA GLY A 95 11.50 -9.79 -2.76
C GLY A 95 10.28 -8.97 -2.34
N LYS A 96 9.05 -9.45 -2.56
CA LYS A 96 7.80 -8.80 -2.12
C LYS A 96 7.80 -8.41 -0.64
N THR A 97 8.05 -9.39 0.23
CA THR A 97 8.12 -9.18 1.68
C THR A 97 9.34 -8.36 2.09
N SER A 98 10.47 -8.49 1.38
CA SER A 98 11.64 -7.63 1.57
C SER A 98 11.29 -6.16 1.35
N LEU A 99 10.70 -5.85 0.19
CA LEU A 99 10.36 -4.47 -0.17
C LEU A 99 9.37 -3.88 0.83
N VAL A 100 8.30 -4.61 1.17
CA VAL A 100 7.28 -4.08 2.08
C VAL A 100 7.81 -3.88 3.51
N THR A 101 8.69 -4.77 3.98
CA THR A 101 9.36 -4.62 5.29
C THR A 101 10.30 -3.41 5.30
N GLN A 102 11.05 -3.23 4.20
CA GLN A 102 11.91 -2.07 4.02
C GLN A 102 11.10 -0.77 4.00
N LEU A 103 10.01 -0.72 3.24
CA LEU A 103 9.08 0.42 3.24
C LEU A 103 8.58 0.73 4.64
N ALA A 104 8.10 -0.28 5.37
CA ALA A 104 7.63 -0.12 6.75
C ALA A 104 8.71 0.51 7.65
N SER A 105 9.93 0.00 7.55
CA SER A 105 11.07 0.46 8.35
C SER A 105 11.46 1.91 8.07
N GLN A 106 11.43 2.33 6.80
CA GLN A 106 11.78 3.69 6.41
C GLN A 106 10.65 4.68 6.70
N ILE A 107 9.40 4.33 6.38
CA ILE A 107 8.22 5.15 6.63
C ILE A 107 8.04 5.41 8.13
N SER A 108 8.25 4.39 8.97
CA SER A 108 8.06 4.46 10.42
C SER A 108 9.03 5.38 11.17
N LYS A 109 10.06 5.90 10.49
CA LYS A 109 10.93 6.97 11.03
C LYS A 109 10.16 8.27 11.24
N GLU A 110 9.20 8.58 10.37
CA GLU A 110 8.43 9.82 10.43
C GLU A 110 6.93 9.59 10.65
N VAL A 111 6.40 8.48 10.14
CA VAL A 111 4.96 8.24 10.02
C VAL A 111 4.58 6.97 10.79
N PRO A 112 3.74 7.07 11.84
CA PRO A 112 3.31 5.88 12.59
C PRO A 112 2.65 4.85 11.66
N THR A 113 3.18 3.63 11.69
CA THR A 113 2.87 2.56 10.75
C THR A 113 2.45 1.29 11.49
N LEU A 114 1.35 0.67 11.07
CA LEU A 114 0.88 -0.62 11.55
C LEU A 114 1.14 -1.69 10.49
N PHE A 115 1.80 -2.78 10.87
CA PHE A 115 2.16 -3.89 9.98
C PHE A 115 1.47 -5.18 10.43
N PHE A 116 0.60 -5.72 9.59
CA PHE A 116 0.05 -7.06 9.72
C PHE A 116 0.91 -8.07 8.96
N SER A 117 1.60 -8.93 9.70
CA SER A 117 2.51 -9.95 9.17
C SER A 117 1.98 -11.34 9.50
N PHE A 118 1.38 -12.01 8.52
CA PHE A 118 0.77 -13.33 8.73
C PHE A 118 1.72 -14.50 8.44
N ASN A 119 2.73 -14.27 7.59
CA ASN A 119 3.62 -15.32 7.08
C ASN A 119 4.96 -15.42 7.81
N LEU A 120 5.39 -14.37 8.51
CA LEU A 120 6.68 -14.35 9.20
C LEU A 120 6.49 -14.51 10.70
N SER A 121 7.27 -15.43 11.28
CA SER A 121 7.48 -15.50 12.72
C SER A 121 8.29 -14.30 13.25
N GLU A 122 8.19 -14.04 14.55
CA GLU A 122 8.99 -13.02 15.25
C GLU A 122 10.49 -13.15 14.97
N LYS A 123 11.01 -14.39 14.98
CA LYS A 123 12.44 -14.66 14.68
C LYS A 123 12.81 -14.27 13.25
N GLN A 124 11.94 -14.54 12.28
CA GLN A 124 12.20 -14.18 10.89
C GLN A 124 12.12 -12.67 10.68
N LEU A 125 11.22 -11.97 11.38
CA LEU A 125 11.19 -10.51 11.39
C LEU A 125 12.47 -9.95 12.00
N PHE A 126 12.91 -10.46 13.15
CA PHE A 126 14.14 -10.06 13.81
C PHE A 126 15.34 -10.12 12.84
N TYR A 127 15.57 -11.25 12.19
CA TYR A 127 16.68 -11.38 11.22
C TYR A 127 16.55 -10.42 10.04
N ARG A 128 15.32 -10.15 9.60
CA ARG A 128 15.09 -9.25 8.47
C ARG A 128 15.40 -7.80 8.83
N PHE A 129 15.03 -7.35 10.03
CA PHE A 129 15.39 -6.01 10.51
C PHE A 129 16.88 -5.89 10.81
N LEU A 130 17.51 -6.95 11.32
CA LEU A 130 18.96 -6.98 11.51
C LEU A 130 19.71 -6.80 10.17
N ALA A 131 19.32 -7.54 9.14
CA ALA A 131 19.87 -7.38 7.81
C ALA A 131 19.60 -5.98 7.25
N LEU A 132 18.38 -5.47 7.42
CA LEU A 132 17.98 -4.17 6.88
C LEU A 132 18.74 -2.99 7.49
N GLU A 133 18.88 -2.96 8.82
CA GLU A 133 19.47 -1.82 9.53
C GLU A 133 20.99 -1.93 9.66
N LYS A 134 21.53 -3.14 9.84
CA LYS A 134 22.97 -3.36 10.10
C LYS A 134 23.71 -4.02 8.95
N LYS A 135 23.03 -4.39 7.86
CA LYS A 135 23.63 -5.08 6.69
C LYS A 135 24.28 -6.42 7.04
N ILE A 136 23.76 -7.09 8.06
CA ILE A 136 24.25 -8.38 8.54
C ILE A 136 23.42 -9.52 7.93
N ASP A 137 24.08 -10.50 7.32
CA ASP A 137 23.41 -11.67 6.73
C ASP A 137 22.87 -12.61 7.82
N ALA A 138 21.59 -12.96 7.70
CA ALA A 138 20.89 -13.88 8.58
C ALA A 138 21.49 -15.30 8.59
N MET A 139 22.16 -15.73 7.51
CA MET A 139 22.82 -17.04 7.45
C MET A 139 24.02 -17.13 8.40
N GLY A 140 24.69 -16.02 8.69
CA GLY A 140 25.82 -15.97 9.63
C GLY A 140 25.41 -16.25 11.08
N PHE A 141 24.13 -16.06 11.43
CA PHE A 141 23.62 -16.12 12.81
C PHE A 141 23.81 -17.49 13.48
N TYR A 142 23.92 -18.57 12.69
CA TYR A 142 24.13 -19.91 13.22
C TYR A 142 25.59 -20.19 13.64
N SER A 143 26.53 -19.29 13.34
CA SER A 143 27.92 -19.39 13.76
C SER A 143 28.11 -18.88 15.19
N ARG A 144 28.92 -19.57 16.00
CA ARG A 144 29.32 -19.10 17.34
C ARG A 144 30.11 -17.79 17.31
N SER A 145 30.88 -17.55 16.24
CA SER A 145 31.67 -16.32 16.08
C SER A 145 30.82 -15.08 15.79
N PHE A 146 29.58 -15.27 15.29
CA PHE A 146 28.71 -14.19 14.86
C PHE A 146 28.32 -13.26 16.02
N LEU A 147 28.00 -13.84 17.18
CA LEU A 147 27.55 -13.06 18.32
C LEU A 147 28.67 -12.16 18.85
N GLU A 148 29.90 -12.66 18.88
CA GLU A 148 31.07 -11.89 19.34
C GLU A 148 31.39 -10.75 18.36
N GLU A 149 31.29 -11.01 17.05
CA GLU A 149 31.57 -10.04 16.00
C GLU A 149 30.53 -8.91 15.95
N HIS A 150 29.25 -9.22 16.16
CA HIS A 150 28.14 -8.28 15.98
C HIS A 150 27.46 -7.82 17.27
N TRP A 151 28.02 -8.10 18.45
CA TRP A 151 27.40 -7.76 19.73
C TRP A 151 27.04 -6.27 19.84
N VAL A 152 27.96 -5.39 19.43
CA VAL A 152 27.76 -3.94 19.47
C VAL A 152 26.64 -3.49 18.52
N ASP A 153 26.57 -4.09 17.32
CA ASP A 153 25.51 -3.82 16.35
C ASP A 153 24.15 -4.26 16.88
N LEU A 154 24.08 -5.42 17.55
CA LEU A 154 22.84 -5.93 18.15
C LEU A 154 22.33 -5.04 19.29
N VAL A 155 23.23 -4.57 20.15
CA VAL A 155 22.86 -3.68 21.26
C VAL A 155 22.36 -2.33 20.74
N SER A 156 23.09 -1.71 19.81
CA SER A 156 22.70 -0.42 19.23
C SER A 156 21.43 -0.49 18.38
N LEU A 157 21.17 -1.62 17.72
CA LEU A 157 19.96 -1.81 16.92
C LEU A 157 18.68 -1.63 17.73
N LYS A 158 18.67 -2.08 18.99
CA LYS A 158 17.49 -1.93 19.85
C LYS A 158 17.12 -0.46 20.02
N ASP A 159 18.10 0.38 20.34
CA ASP A 159 17.89 1.81 20.57
C ASP A 159 17.50 2.53 19.26
N GLU A 160 18.10 2.15 18.14
CA GLU A 160 17.75 2.68 16.81
C GLU A 160 16.31 2.33 16.40
N LEU A 161 15.85 1.12 16.73
CA LEU A 161 14.49 0.66 16.43
C LEU A 161 13.44 1.28 17.36
N GLU A 162 13.79 1.61 18.60
CA GLU A 162 12.86 2.22 19.57
C GLU A 162 12.37 3.61 19.12
N VAL A 163 13.15 4.32 18.32
CA VAL A 163 12.76 5.61 17.72
C VAL A 163 11.68 5.43 16.63
N LYS A 164 11.57 4.24 16.03
CA LYS A 164 10.62 3.99 14.94
C LYS A 164 9.22 3.72 15.48
N LYS A 165 8.23 4.39 14.91
CA LYS A 165 6.81 4.21 15.25
C LYS A 165 6.20 3.09 14.42
N LEU A 166 6.79 1.89 14.51
CA LEU A 166 6.37 0.70 13.78
C LEU A 166 5.73 -0.30 14.74
N PHE A 167 4.45 -0.59 14.51
CA PHE A 167 3.69 -1.53 15.32
C PHE A 167 3.43 -2.80 14.51
N PHE A 168 3.67 -3.96 15.11
CA PHE A 168 3.42 -5.25 14.47
C PHE A 168 2.19 -5.92 15.05
N ASN A 169 1.38 -6.50 14.16
CA ASN A 169 0.40 -7.51 14.49
C ASN A 169 0.80 -8.81 13.77
N ILE A 170 1.20 -9.82 14.56
CA ILE A 170 1.66 -11.14 14.10
C ILE A 170 0.59 -12.20 14.45
N SER A 171 -0.65 -11.75 14.67
CA SER A 171 -1.77 -12.66 14.91
C SER A 171 -2.01 -13.47 13.64
N GLY A 172 -2.44 -14.73 13.77
CA GLY A 172 -2.74 -15.60 12.63
C GLY A 172 -3.94 -15.12 11.80
N VAL A 173 -4.66 -16.06 11.16
CA VAL A 173 -5.82 -15.75 10.31
C VAL A 173 -6.79 -14.81 11.04
N THR A 174 -6.92 -13.60 10.50
CA THR A 174 -7.70 -12.51 11.10
C THR A 174 -8.94 -12.27 10.26
N THR A 175 -10.10 -12.15 10.90
CA THR A 175 -11.33 -11.79 10.18
C THR A 175 -11.30 -10.32 9.79
N LEU A 176 -11.94 -9.92 8.70
CA LEU A 176 -12.03 -8.51 8.29
C LEU A 176 -12.59 -7.59 9.40
N SER A 177 -13.50 -8.10 10.23
CA SER A 177 -14.06 -7.37 11.37
C SER A 177 -13.01 -7.10 12.45
N ASP A 178 -12.23 -8.12 12.81
CA ASP A 178 -11.17 -7.99 13.80
C ASP A 178 -10.02 -7.12 13.29
N PHE A 179 -9.65 -7.29 12.01
CA PHE A 179 -8.70 -6.43 11.32
C PHE A 179 -9.12 -4.95 11.39
N ARG A 180 -10.40 -4.64 11.10
CA ARG A 180 -10.92 -3.27 11.14
C ARG A 180 -10.84 -2.67 12.54
N LYS A 181 -11.27 -3.42 13.56
CA LYS A 181 -11.21 -2.97 14.97
C LYS A 181 -9.78 -2.68 15.42
N GLU A 182 -8.83 -3.52 15.03
CA GLU A 182 -7.42 -3.32 15.36
C GLU A 182 -6.87 -2.07 14.67
N CYS A 183 -7.19 -1.88 13.38
CA CYS A 183 -6.82 -0.67 12.65
C CYS A 183 -7.38 0.58 13.36
N GLU A 184 -8.67 0.59 13.69
CA GLU A 184 -9.33 1.69 14.40
C GLU A 184 -8.65 2.05 15.72
N LYS A 185 -8.33 1.01 16.52
CA LYS A 185 -7.63 1.17 17.79
C LYS A 185 -6.30 1.89 17.61
N TYR A 186 -5.43 1.40 16.73
CA TYR A 186 -4.09 1.97 16.51
C TYR A 186 -4.13 3.34 15.81
N ILE A 187 -5.12 3.58 14.94
CA ILE A 187 -5.33 4.92 14.35
C ILE A 187 -5.71 5.92 15.45
N LYS A 188 -6.60 5.54 16.37
CA LYS A 188 -7.07 6.41 17.46
C LYS A 188 -5.99 6.66 18.50
N GLU A 189 -5.34 5.61 18.98
CA GLU A 189 -4.37 5.61 20.08
C GLU A 189 -2.99 6.07 19.64
N ASN A 190 -2.48 5.54 18.52
CA ASN A 190 -1.09 5.76 18.07
C ASN A 190 -0.96 6.69 16.86
N LYS A 191 -2.09 7.22 16.36
CA LYS A 191 -2.14 8.10 15.17
C LYS A 191 -1.52 7.45 13.93
N VAL A 192 -1.75 6.15 13.77
CA VAL A 192 -1.32 5.41 12.58
C VAL A 192 -1.85 6.07 11.30
N LYS A 193 -0.95 6.23 10.33
CA LYS A 193 -1.23 6.81 9.01
C LYS A 193 -0.87 5.89 7.85
N VAL A 194 -0.13 4.82 8.11
CA VAL A 194 0.17 3.77 7.14
C VAL A 194 -0.18 2.41 7.72
N ILE A 195 -0.92 1.60 6.96
CA ILE A 195 -1.27 0.24 7.31
C ILE A 195 -0.70 -0.68 6.24
N ILE A 196 0.05 -1.70 6.66
CA ILE A 196 0.70 -2.66 5.79
C ILE A 196 0.08 -4.04 6.04
N VAL A 197 -0.25 -4.77 4.97
CA VAL A 197 -0.83 -6.12 5.02
C VAL A 197 -0.02 -7.08 4.15
N ASP A 198 0.71 -8.02 4.77
CA ASP A 198 1.48 -9.07 4.07
C ASP A 198 0.95 -10.48 4.44
N CYS A 199 0.02 -11.08 3.67
CA CYS A 199 -0.55 -10.65 2.38
C CYS A 199 -2.09 -10.64 2.35
N LEU A 200 -2.70 -10.05 1.29
CA LEU A 200 -4.16 -9.93 1.15
C LEU A 200 -4.89 -11.26 1.34
N GLN A 201 -4.28 -12.35 0.87
CA GLN A 201 -4.85 -13.69 0.91
C GLN A 201 -4.90 -14.30 2.32
N ASP A 202 -4.23 -13.70 3.30
CA ASP A 202 -4.27 -14.15 4.69
C ASP A 202 -5.46 -13.55 5.47
N LEU A 203 -6.10 -12.54 4.90
CA LEU A 203 -7.38 -12.02 5.40
C LEU A 203 -8.52 -12.96 5.01
N SER A 204 -9.48 -13.07 5.93
CA SER A 204 -10.69 -13.86 5.73
C SER A 204 -11.92 -13.04 6.08
N SER A 205 -13.00 -13.28 5.37
CA SER A 205 -14.30 -12.78 5.78
C SER A 205 -14.95 -13.77 6.75
N SER A 206 -15.82 -13.27 7.63
CA SER A 206 -16.52 -14.10 8.62
C SER A 206 -17.50 -15.11 8.00
N LYS A 207 -17.91 -14.88 6.74
CA LYS A 207 -18.75 -15.81 5.98
C LYS A 207 -17.85 -16.73 5.15
N ARG A 208 -18.11 -18.04 5.17
CA ARG A 208 -17.49 -18.94 4.19
C ARG A 208 -18.06 -18.63 2.81
N TRP A 209 -17.20 -18.21 1.88
CA TRP A 209 -17.57 -18.04 0.48
C TRP A 209 -17.15 -19.26 -0.30
N ASN A 210 -18.01 -19.72 -1.21
CA ASN A 210 -17.67 -20.80 -2.14
C ASN A 210 -16.73 -20.32 -3.25
N ASN A 211 -16.63 -19.01 -3.48
CA ASN A 211 -15.76 -18.40 -4.48
C ASN A 211 -14.79 -17.42 -3.83
N ARG A 212 -13.50 -17.75 -3.91
CA ARG A 212 -12.41 -16.93 -3.35
C ARG A 212 -12.27 -15.59 -4.05
N GLU A 213 -12.59 -15.48 -5.34
CA GLU A 213 -12.56 -14.20 -6.06
C GLU A 213 -13.55 -13.19 -5.49
N ILE A 214 -14.76 -13.64 -5.12
CA ILE A 214 -15.77 -12.78 -4.50
C ILE A 214 -15.29 -12.30 -3.13
N GLU A 215 -14.70 -13.21 -2.35
CA GLU A 215 -14.14 -12.88 -1.05
C GLU A 215 -12.98 -11.87 -1.17
N MET A 216 -12.07 -12.07 -2.13
CA MET A 216 -11.00 -11.12 -2.43
C MET A 216 -11.55 -9.74 -2.80
N GLY A 217 -12.64 -9.69 -3.54
CA GLY A 217 -13.32 -8.43 -3.85
C GLY A 217 -13.95 -7.74 -2.64
N LEU A 218 -14.38 -8.49 -1.63
CA LEU A 218 -14.83 -7.90 -0.36
C LEU A 218 -13.66 -7.37 0.46
N ILE A 219 -12.55 -8.13 0.52
CA ILE A 219 -11.33 -7.71 1.21
C ILE A 219 -10.79 -6.41 0.61
N CYS A 220 -10.63 -6.34 -0.72
CA CYS A 220 -10.12 -5.15 -1.40
C CYS A 220 -11.01 -3.93 -1.18
N ARG A 221 -12.33 -4.10 -1.26
CA ARG A 221 -13.29 -3.01 -1.00
C ARG A 221 -13.23 -2.52 0.44
N GLU A 222 -13.10 -3.41 1.42
CA GLU A 222 -13.00 -3.01 2.82
C GLU A 222 -11.68 -2.28 3.10
N LEU A 223 -10.56 -2.77 2.57
CA LEU A 223 -9.27 -2.06 2.68
C LEU A 223 -9.32 -0.68 2.02
N LYS A 224 -9.95 -0.58 0.85
CA LYS A 224 -10.14 0.71 0.19
C LYS A 224 -11.03 1.63 1.02
N LYS A 225 -12.10 1.12 1.61
CA LYS A 225 -12.98 1.87 2.50
C LYS A 225 -12.22 2.41 3.71
N ILE A 226 -11.46 1.56 4.42
CA ILE A 226 -10.61 1.93 5.56
C ILE A 226 -9.64 3.04 5.16
N SER A 227 -8.97 2.93 4.00
CA SER A 227 -8.02 3.96 3.55
C SER A 227 -8.67 5.35 3.47
N ARG A 228 -9.86 5.44 2.86
CA ARG A 228 -10.58 6.71 2.67
C ARG A 228 -11.23 7.21 3.94
N GLU A 229 -11.92 6.34 4.66
CA GLU A 229 -12.67 6.67 5.87
C GLU A 229 -11.76 7.23 6.97
N TYR A 230 -10.57 6.63 7.15
CA TYR A 230 -9.63 7.05 8.19
C TYR A 230 -8.51 7.97 7.68
N GLY A 231 -8.47 8.26 6.38
CA GLY A 231 -7.41 9.07 5.76
C GLY A 231 -6.02 8.48 6.04
N VAL A 232 -5.86 7.19 5.79
CA VAL A 232 -4.61 6.43 5.96
C VAL A 232 -4.19 5.82 4.62
N CYS A 233 -2.89 5.61 4.41
CA CYS A 233 -2.38 4.86 3.27
C CYS A 233 -2.40 3.37 3.61
N VAL A 234 -3.06 2.54 2.81
CA VAL A 234 -3.06 1.08 2.98
C VAL A 234 -2.19 0.47 1.89
N ILE A 235 -1.12 -0.21 2.28
CA ILE A 235 -0.26 -0.99 1.39
C ILE A 235 -0.54 -2.47 1.64
N ALA A 236 -0.89 -3.22 0.61
CA ALA A 236 -1.07 -4.65 0.74
C ALA A 236 -0.24 -5.40 -0.29
N THR A 237 0.19 -6.61 0.06
CA THR A 237 0.92 -7.44 -0.89
C THR A 237 0.00 -8.50 -1.50
N SER A 238 0.27 -8.87 -2.76
CA SER A 238 -0.43 -9.95 -3.45
C SER A 238 0.56 -10.78 -4.27
N PRO A 239 0.58 -12.12 -4.16
CA PRO A 239 1.35 -12.97 -5.06
C PRO A 239 0.74 -12.96 -6.46
N LEU A 240 1.61 -13.12 -7.47
CA LEU A 240 1.20 -13.29 -8.85
C LEU A 240 0.88 -14.76 -9.19
N SER A 241 0.04 -14.95 -10.20
CA SER A 241 -0.22 -16.23 -10.86
C SER A 241 1.06 -16.81 -11.45
N ARG A 242 1.09 -18.14 -11.63
CA ARG A 242 2.18 -18.80 -12.36
C ARG A 242 2.13 -18.49 -13.87
N ALA A 243 1.00 -17.99 -14.37
CA ALA A 243 0.80 -17.62 -15.77
C ALA A 243 1.89 -16.68 -16.31
N THR A 244 2.40 -15.77 -15.49
CA THR A 244 3.50 -14.85 -15.85
C THR A 244 4.74 -15.58 -16.36
N GLU A 245 5.05 -16.75 -15.83
CA GLU A 245 6.28 -17.49 -16.15
C GLU A 245 6.25 -18.13 -17.54
N PHE A 246 5.07 -18.28 -18.14
CA PHE A 246 4.90 -18.81 -19.50
C PHE A 246 4.95 -17.72 -20.59
N ARG A 247 4.91 -16.44 -20.21
CA ARG A 247 5.00 -15.32 -21.15
C ARG A 247 6.46 -15.09 -21.58
N PRO A 248 6.72 -14.78 -22.86
CA PRO A 248 8.03 -14.29 -23.28
C PRO A 248 8.51 -13.11 -22.41
N GLY A 249 9.78 -13.14 -22.00
CA GLY A 249 10.36 -12.14 -21.09
C GLY A 249 9.92 -12.25 -19.63
N LYS A 250 8.85 -12.99 -19.31
CA LYS A 250 8.36 -13.25 -17.94
C LYS A 250 8.10 -11.97 -17.11
N ARG A 251 7.89 -10.84 -17.79
CA ARG A 251 7.63 -9.54 -17.15
C ARG A 251 6.17 -9.51 -16.67
N PRO A 252 5.93 -9.18 -15.38
CA PRO A 252 4.59 -9.23 -14.81
C PRO A 252 3.73 -8.07 -15.33
N GLN A 253 2.44 -8.33 -15.44
CA GLN A 253 1.43 -7.33 -15.80
C GLN A 253 0.27 -7.36 -14.81
N LEU A 254 -0.63 -6.37 -14.88
CA LEU A 254 -1.72 -6.19 -13.92
C LEU A 254 -2.63 -7.43 -13.80
N SER A 255 -2.96 -8.06 -14.92
CA SER A 255 -3.81 -9.26 -14.96
C SER A 255 -3.16 -10.51 -14.33
N ASP A 256 -1.86 -10.48 -14.03
CA ASP A 256 -1.17 -11.57 -13.37
C ASP A 256 -1.42 -11.64 -11.86
N LEU A 257 -2.01 -10.61 -11.24
CA LEU A 257 -2.41 -10.68 -9.83
C LEU A 257 -3.42 -11.82 -9.63
N ARG A 258 -3.27 -12.60 -8.55
CA ARG A 258 -4.27 -13.63 -8.24
C ARG A 258 -5.60 -12.97 -7.91
N GLU A 259 -6.67 -13.50 -8.48
CA GLU A 259 -8.03 -12.99 -8.25
C GLU A 259 -8.09 -11.47 -8.61
N SER A 260 -7.35 -11.09 -9.67
CA SER A 260 -6.97 -9.71 -10.03
C SER A 260 -8.12 -8.75 -10.27
N GLY A 261 -9.26 -9.22 -10.77
CA GLY A 261 -10.34 -8.33 -11.21
C GLY A 261 -10.79 -7.32 -10.15
N SER A 262 -10.83 -7.73 -8.87
CA SER A 262 -11.21 -6.81 -7.79
C SER A 262 -10.05 -5.93 -7.33
N ILE A 263 -8.82 -6.44 -7.33
CA ILE A 263 -7.63 -5.65 -7.00
C ILE A 263 -7.45 -4.53 -8.03
N GLU A 264 -7.58 -4.87 -9.31
CA GLU A 264 -7.51 -3.95 -10.43
C GLU A 264 -8.61 -2.89 -10.37
N GLN A 265 -9.79 -3.16 -9.82
CA GLN A 265 -10.83 -2.13 -9.69
C GLN A 265 -10.55 -1.19 -8.51
N GLU A 266 -10.19 -1.73 -7.35
CA GLU A 266 -10.17 -0.99 -6.08
C GLU A 266 -8.85 -0.28 -5.78
N ALA A 267 -7.70 -0.85 -6.16
CA ALA A 267 -6.39 -0.27 -5.85
C ALA A 267 -6.17 1.06 -6.58
N ASP A 268 -5.64 2.09 -5.91
CA ASP A 268 -5.27 3.34 -6.59
C ASP A 268 -3.91 3.20 -7.28
N LYS A 269 -2.98 2.44 -6.69
CA LYS A 269 -1.66 2.13 -7.27
C LYS A 269 -1.38 0.64 -7.22
N VAL A 270 -0.77 0.11 -8.29
CA VAL A 270 -0.26 -1.27 -8.32
C VAL A 270 1.19 -1.24 -8.76
N ILE A 271 2.08 -1.72 -7.90
CA ILE A 271 3.52 -1.81 -8.14
C ILE A 271 3.90 -3.29 -8.25
N LEU A 272 4.50 -3.69 -9.36
CA LEU A 272 4.94 -5.06 -9.62
C LEU A 272 6.47 -5.12 -9.52
N ILE A 273 6.99 -6.16 -8.86
CA ILE A 273 8.43 -6.40 -8.76
C ILE A 273 8.85 -7.42 -9.80
N TYR A 274 9.87 -7.08 -10.57
CA TYR A 274 10.45 -7.95 -11.58
C TYR A 274 11.98 -8.03 -11.41
N ARG A 275 12.53 -9.24 -11.48
CA ARG A 275 13.98 -9.49 -11.41
C ARG A 275 14.37 -10.39 -12.58
N PRO A 276 14.88 -9.84 -13.69
CA PRO A 276 15.21 -10.64 -14.87
C PRO A 276 16.22 -11.74 -14.56
N GLU A 277 17.21 -11.42 -13.72
CA GLU A 277 18.26 -12.35 -13.30
C GLU A 277 17.72 -13.62 -12.61
N TYR A 278 16.56 -13.54 -11.94
CA TYR A 278 15.91 -14.74 -11.37
C TYR A 278 15.48 -15.75 -12.44
N TYR A 279 15.38 -15.30 -13.68
CA TYR A 279 14.97 -16.09 -14.83
C TYR A 279 16.11 -16.37 -15.81
N ASP A 280 17.36 -16.20 -15.37
CA ASP A 280 18.58 -16.38 -16.17
C ASP A 280 18.64 -15.44 -17.39
N ILE A 281 18.06 -14.24 -17.27
CA ILE A 281 18.12 -13.19 -18.29
C ILE A 281 19.30 -12.28 -17.95
N GLU A 282 20.43 -12.43 -18.65
CA GLU A 282 21.69 -11.73 -18.33
C GLU A 282 21.68 -10.23 -18.66
N TYR A 283 20.97 -9.83 -19.72
CA TYR A 283 20.97 -8.46 -20.23
C TYR A 283 19.58 -7.85 -20.27
N TRP A 284 19.51 -6.56 -19.98
CA TRP A 284 18.33 -5.76 -20.25
C TRP A 284 18.17 -5.55 -21.75
N ASP A 285 16.91 -5.50 -22.20
CA ASP A 285 16.54 -5.11 -23.55
C ASP A 285 16.58 -3.57 -23.67
N ASN A 286 17.79 -3.02 -23.72
CA ASN A 286 18.07 -1.58 -23.91
C ASN A 286 19.26 -1.39 -24.85
N GLU A 287 19.45 -0.17 -25.36
CA GLU A 287 20.51 0.18 -26.33
C GLU A 287 21.90 -0.30 -25.90
N ASP A 288 22.22 -0.17 -24.61
CA ASP A 288 23.53 -0.49 -24.05
C ASP A 288 23.68 -1.96 -23.63
N MET A 289 22.64 -2.79 -23.74
CA MET A 289 22.60 -4.18 -23.27
C MET A 289 23.20 -4.32 -21.85
N SER A 290 22.71 -3.51 -20.92
CA SER A 290 23.24 -3.48 -19.55
C SER A 290 22.96 -4.80 -18.80
N LEU A 291 23.89 -5.24 -17.95
CA LEU A 291 23.72 -6.44 -17.11
C LEU A 291 22.52 -6.30 -16.16
N THR A 292 21.79 -7.39 -15.95
CA THR A 292 20.66 -7.45 -14.99
C THR A 292 21.09 -7.90 -13.59
N GLU A 293 22.36 -8.25 -13.42
CA GLU A 293 22.91 -8.79 -12.18
C GLU A 293 22.65 -7.85 -11.00
N ASN A 294 22.04 -8.37 -9.94
CA ASN A 294 21.66 -7.60 -8.75
C ASN A 294 20.79 -6.36 -9.06
N GLU A 295 20.04 -6.38 -10.17
CA GLU A 295 19.03 -5.36 -10.47
C GLU A 295 17.60 -5.92 -10.32
N ALA A 296 16.70 -5.02 -9.96
CA ALA A 296 15.26 -5.26 -9.96
C ALA A 296 14.55 -4.07 -10.63
N GLU A 297 13.38 -4.33 -11.17
CA GLU A 297 12.50 -3.34 -11.73
C GLU A 297 11.24 -3.24 -10.88
N LEU A 298 10.89 -2.01 -10.48
CA LEU A 298 9.61 -1.69 -9.87
C LEU A 298 8.71 -1.07 -10.94
N ILE A 299 7.67 -1.79 -11.32
CA ILE A 299 6.74 -1.44 -12.40
C ILE A 299 5.45 -0.88 -11.79
N LEU A 300 5.18 0.40 -11.96
CA LEU A 300 3.88 1.00 -11.64
C LEU A 300 2.89 0.65 -12.76
N ALA A 301 2.20 -0.49 -12.59
CA ALA A 301 1.27 -1.05 -13.55
C ALA A 301 -0.13 -0.42 -13.49
N LYS A 302 -0.47 0.23 -12.38
CA LYS A 302 -1.68 1.05 -12.24
C LYS A 302 -1.36 2.29 -11.42
N ASN A 303 -1.86 3.45 -11.84
CA ASN A 303 -1.80 4.69 -11.09
C ASN A 303 -3.05 5.53 -11.39
N LYS A 304 -3.94 5.66 -10.41
CA LYS A 304 -5.18 6.43 -10.58
C LYS A 304 -4.93 7.93 -10.78
N MET A 305 -3.79 8.43 -10.32
CA MET A 305 -3.45 9.86 -10.35
C MET A 305 -2.50 10.24 -11.50
N GLY A 306 -2.15 9.32 -12.41
CA GLY A 306 -1.36 9.70 -13.57
C GLY A 306 -0.50 8.60 -14.17
N MET A 307 0.78 8.95 -14.38
CA MET A 307 1.70 8.23 -15.25
C MET A 307 1.99 6.81 -14.75
N LEU A 308 2.10 5.89 -15.73
CA LEU A 308 2.58 4.53 -15.55
C LEU A 308 4.05 4.43 -15.98
N GLY A 309 4.71 3.34 -15.60
CA GLY A 309 6.05 3.04 -16.08
C GLY A 309 6.82 2.24 -15.06
N SER A 310 8.15 2.25 -15.19
CA SER A 310 9.01 1.55 -14.26
C SER A 310 10.25 2.33 -13.88
N VAL A 311 10.90 1.88 -12.80
CA VAL A 311 12.22 2.33 -12.35
C VAL A 311 13.07 1.11 -12.03
N ARG A 312 14.38 1.21 -12.30
CA ARG A 312 15.36 0.21 -11.93
C ARG A 312 15.97 0.55 -10.57
N VAL A 313 16.18 -0.48 -9.76
CA VAL A 313 16.78 -0.42 -8.42
C VAL A 313 17.79 -1.55 -8.29
N ARG A 314 18.78 -1.42 -7.40
CA ARG A 314 19.63 -2.56 -7.04
C ARG A 314 18.90 -3.46 -6.06
N PHE A 315 19.17 -4.76 -6.13
CA PHE A 315 18.67 -5.76 -5.21
C PHE A 315 19.83 -6.61 -4.69
N ASN A 316 20.19 -6.41 -3.42
CA ASN A 316 21.17 -7.25 -2.75
C ASN A 316 20.51 -8.57 -2.37
N LYS A 317 20.85 -9.65 -3.06
CA LYS A 317 20.26 -10.98 -2.85
C LYS A 317 20.55 -11.58 -1.49
N ASN A 318 21.76 -11.37 -0.98
CA ASN A 318 22.23 -11.96 0.27
C ASN A 318 21.47 -11.36 1.46
N LEU A 319 21.27 -10.05 1.43
CA LEU A 319 20.54 -9.33 2.48
C LEU A 319 19.02 -9.22 2.21
N GLY A 320 18.61 -9.44 0.96
CA GLY A 320 17.24 -9.23 0.51
C GLY A 320 16.81 -7.76 0.62
N ILE A 321 17.66 -6.81 0.24
CA ILE A 321 17.42 -5.35 0.37
C ILE A 321 17.37 -4.70 -1.02
N PHE A 322 16.47 -3.75 -1.19
CA PHE A 322 16.42 -2.90 -2.38
C PHE A 322 17.19 -1.61 -2.13
N GLU A 323 18.01 -1.18 -3.09
CA GLU A 323 18.83 0.02 -2.96
C GLU A 323 18.62 0.94 -4.16
N ASN A 324 18.73 2.25 -3.94
CA ASN A 324 18.64 3.22 -5.02
C ASN A 324 19.77 2.96 -6.02
N SER A 325 19.43 2.88 -7.31
CA SER A 325 20.47 2.82 -8.33
C SER A 325 21.08 4.20 -8.51
N GLU A 326 22.41 4.27 -8.53
CA GLU A 326 23.18 5.51 -8.74
C GLU A 326 23.13 5.98 -10.20
N ASN A 327 22.73 5.09 -11.11
CA ASN A 327 22.54 5.45 -12.51
C ASN A 327 21.26 6.31 -12.62
N ASN A 328 21.44 7.59 -12.96
CA ASN A 328 20.37 8.49 -13.41
C ASN A 328 19.76 7.93 -14.70
N TYR A 329 18.97 6.86 -14.60
CA TYR A 329 18.35 6.25 -15.75
C TYR A 329 17.33 7.24 -16.33
N LYS A 330 17.48 7.53 -17.63
CA LYS A 330 16.46 8.20 -18.44
C LYS A 330 15.11 7.59 -18.08
N ILE A 331 14.17 8.45 -17.71
CA ILE A 331 12.76 8.08 -17.59
C ILE A 331 12.42 7.36 -18.89
N ILE A 332 12.30 6.03 -18.85
CA ILE A 332 11.72 5.27 -19.97
C ILE A 332 10.25 5.70 -19.98
N GLY A 333 10.00 6.74 -20.77
CA GLY A 333 8.70 7.17 -21.23
C GLY A 333 8.34 6.31 -22.42
N ASP A 334 7.07 5.99 -22.48
CA ASP A 334 6.36 5.35 -23.57
C ASP A 334 6.61 3.85 -23.81
N PHE A 335 5.53 3.10 -23.56
CA PHE A 335 5.23 1.87 -24.28
C PHE A 335 5.03 2.21 -25.78
N SER A 336 6.09 2.58 -26.48
CA SER A 336 6.16 2.36 -27.91
C SER A 336 6.75 0.97 -28.08
N PHE A 337 5.92 0.01 -28.50
CA PHE A 337 6.43 -1.15 -29.22
C PHE A 337 7.45 -0.63 -30.23
N LEU A 338 8.69 -1.16 -30.22
CA LEU A 338 9.73 -0.80 -31.16
C LEU A 338 9.15 -0.83 -32.59
N GLU A 339 8.99 0.34 -33.20
CA GLU A 339 8.62 0.48 -34.63
C GLU A 339 9.60 -0.27 -35.54
N SER A 340 10.81 -0.58 -35.06
CA SER A 340 11.80 -1.38 -35.77
C SER A 340 11.42 -2.85 -36.00
N ARG A 341 10.32 -3.36 -35.39
CA ARG A 341 9.80 -4.71 -35.62
C ARG A 341 8.49 -4.79 -36.41
N LEU A 342 7.94 -3.65 -36.84
CA LEU A 342 6.79 -3.64 -37.77
C LEU A 342 7.17 -4.04 -39.21
N GLY A 343 8.47 -3.98 -39.56
CA GLY A 343 8.98 -4.46 -40.85
C GLY A 343 9.07 -5.98 -41.00
N GLU A 344 8.88 -6.75 -39.91
CA GLU A 344 8.96 -8.22 -39.93
C GLU A 344 7.58 -8.90 -40.03
N ILE A 345 6.49 -8.14 -40.00
CA ILE A 345 5.14 -8.62 -40.25
C ILE A 345 4.68 -8.00 -41.56
N GLY A 346 4.86 -8.75 -42.65
CA GLY A 346 4.49 -8.34 -44.00
C GLY A 346 3.01 -7.96 -44.07
N PHE A 347 2.74 -6.66 -44.09
CA PHE A 347 1.53 -6.10 -44.67
C PHE A 347 1.97 -5.28 -45.87
N GLU A 348 1.79 -5.89 -47.05
CA GLU A 348 1.83 -5.17 -48.31
C GLU A 348 0.75 -4.09 -48.30
N ASN A 349 1.13 -2.88 -48.73
CA ASN A 349 0.23 -1.78 -48.98
C ASN A 349 -0.80 -2.18 -50.04
N GLU A 350 -2.09 -2.19 -49.70
CA GLU A 350 -3.16 -1.97 -50.67
C GLU A 350 -4.26 -1.09 -50.05
N ASP A 351 -4.25 0.18 -50.50
CA ASP A 351 -5.38 0.96 -51.00
C ASP A 351 -6.71 1.04 -50.23
N ASN A 352 -7.08 2.31 -49.95
CA ASN A 352 -8.43 2.85 -49.72
C ASN A 352 -9.18 2.33 -48.47
N ILE A 353 -9.69 3.20 -47.60
CA ILE A 353 -10.97 3.90 -47.79
C ILE A 353 -11.04 5.06 -46.76
N PRO A 354 -11.61 6.23 -47.12
CA PRO A 354 -11.78 7.36 -46.22
C PRO A 354 -13.08 7.25 -45.38
N PHE A 355 -13.01 7.57 -44.08
CA PHE A 355 -13.85 8.53 -43.34
C PHE A 355 -13.45 8.55 -41.86
#